data_AF-A0A939UKI6-F1
#
_entry.id   AF-A0A939UKI6-F1
#
_cell.length_a   1.000
_cell.length_b   1.000
_cell.length_c   1.000
_cell.angle_alpha   90.00
_cell.angle_beta   90.00
_cell.angle_gamma   90.00
#
_symmetry.space_group_name_H-M   'P 1'
#
loop_
_entity.id
_entity.type
_entity.pdbx_description
1 polymer ?
#
loop_
_entity_poly.entity_id
_entity_poly.type
_entity_poly.pdbx_seq_one_letter_code
_entity_poly.pdbx_strand_id
1 'polypeptide(L)'
;MERLVGTVSRGIRAPIIREGDNIVNIVTESVLAASKSEGFSFHDKDVIGVTEAVVARAQGNYATVADIAKDVKEKFGDKTVGVIFPILSRNRFAICLKGIASGLKKIVLMLSYPSDEVGNHLVSLDDLDANNINPWTDVLDEKTYRDLFGYKKHTFTGVDYVEYYRDLITS
;
A
#
# COMPACT_ATOMS: atom_id res chain seq x y z
N MET A 1 -3.18 -11.92 47.03
CA MET A 1 -3.04 -12.92 45.95
C MET A 1 -1.97 -12.41 45.02
N GLU A 2 -0.86 -13.14 44.90
CA GLU A 2 0.32 -12.70 44.15
C GLU A 2 0.01 -12.79 42.65
N ARG A 3 -0.10 -11.64 41.98
CA ARG A 3 -0.32 -11.60 40.53
C ARG A 3 1.01 -11.85 39.82
N LEU A 4 1.31 -13.12 39.55
CA LEU A 4 2.54 -13.55 38.87
C LEU A 4 2.48 -13.39 37.34
N VAL A 5 1.29 -13.11 36.78
CA VAL A 5 1.07 -12.95 35.34
C VAL A 5 0.75 -11.49 35.02
N GLY A 6 1.49 -10.93 34.07
CA GLY A 6 1.34 -9.56 33.58
C GLY A 6 0.11 -9.36 32.67
N THR A 7 0.25 -8.49 31.67
CA THR A 7 -0.79 -8.25 30.67
C THR A 7 -0.81 -9.39 29.64
N VAL A 8 -2.00 -9.86 29.28
CA VAL A 8 -2.20 -10.89 28.25
C VAL A 8 -2.87 -10.25 27.05
N SER A 9 -2.34 -10.50 25.85
CA SER A 9 -2.95 -10.12 24.57
C SER A 9 -3.19 -11.37 23.73
N ARG A 10 -4.34 -11.41 23.04
CA ARG A 10 -4.77 -12.57 22.24
C ARG A 10 -5.22 -12.11 20.85
N GLY A 11 -4.62 -12.68 19.81
CA GLY A 11 -5.09 -12.52 18.43
C GLY A 11 -6.29 -13.43 18.17
N ILE A 12 -7.46 -12.86 17.88
CA ILE A 12 -8.69 -13.60 17.62
C ILE A 12 -8.88 -13.78 16.11
N ARG A 13 -9.12 -15.02 15.68
CA ARG A 13 -9.43 -15.33 14.28
C ARG A 13 -10.93 -15.10 14.03
N ALA A 14 -11.24 -14.13 13.19
CA ALA A 14 -12.59 -13.82 12.72
C ALA A 14 -12.83 -14.39 11.30
N PRO A 15 -14.09 -14.55 10.85
CA PRO A 15 -14.40 -14.90 9.46
C PRO A 15 -14.00 -13.78 8.48
N ILE A 16 -14.12 -14.09 7.17
CA ILE A 16 -13.94 -13.08 6.12
C ILE A 16 -15.09 -12.08 6.18
N ILE A 17 -14.75 -10.82 6.40
CA ILE A 17 -15.69 -9.70 6.49
C ILE A 17 -16.05 -9.17 5.10
N ARG A 18 -17.33 -8.90 4.89
CA ARG A 18 -17.93 -8.36 3.66
C ARG A 18 -18.80 -7.15 3.98
N GLU A 19 -19.10 -6.37 2.95
CA GLU A 19 -20.02 -5.24 3.05
C GLU A 19 -21.41 -5.70 3.52
N GLY A 20 -21.99 -4.95 4.46
CA GLY A 20 -23.26 -5.26 5.12
C GLY A 20 -23.15 -6.16 6.35
N ASP A 21 -21.98 -6.73 6.64
CA ASP A 21 -21.81 -7.61 7.80
C ASP A 21 -22.01 -6.87 9.13
N ASN A 22 -22.68 -7.52 10.08
CA ASN A 22 -22.81 -7.01 11.44
C ASN A 22 -21.53 -7.29 12.24
N ILE A 23 -20.62 -6.30 12.25
CA ILE A 23 -19.34 -6.40 12.96
C ILE A 23 -19.50 -6.62 14.45
N VAL A 24 -20.50 -6.00 15.09
CA VAL A 24 -20.73 -6.17 16.54
C VAL A 24 -20.98 -7.65 16.83
N ASN A 25 -21.90 -8.28 16.10
CA ASN A 25 -22.22 -9.70 16.27
C ASN A 25 -21.01 -10.57 15.96
N ILE A 26 -20.34 -10.37 14.82
CA ILE A 26 -19.18 -11.19 14.42
C ILE A 26 -18.06 -11.12 15.47
N VAL A 27 -17.76 -9.93 15.98
CA VAL A 27 -16.73 -9.75 17.01
C VAL A 27 -17.13 -10.44 18.30
N THR A 28 -18.36 -10.22 18.79
CA THR A 28 -18.84 -10.85 20.03
C THR A 28 -18.84 -12.38 19.93
N GLU A 29 -19.33 -12.95 18.83
CA GLU A 29 -19.33 -14.39 18.60
C GLU A 29 -17.91 -14.96 18.49
N SER A 30 -17.00 -14.26 17.80
CA SER A 30 -15.61 -14.70 17.63
C SER A 30 -14.86 -14.75 18.97
N VAL A 31 -15.02 -13.73 19.83
CA VAL A 31 -14.34 -13.73 21.13
C VAL A 31 -14.93 -14.76 22.08
N LEU A 32 -16.26 -14.96 22.08
CA LEU A 32 -16.92 -15.99 22.88
C LEU A 32 -16.51 -17.39 22.44
N ALA A 33 -16.45 -17.65 21.13
CA ALA A 33 -15.98 -18.92 20.59
C ALA A 33 -14.51 -19.18 20.95
N ALA A 34 -13.65 -18.17 20.85
CA ALA A 34 -12.24 -18.28 21.24
C ALA A 34 -12.07 -18.55 22.74
N SER A 35 -12.82 -17.86 23.59
CA SER A 35 -12.85 -18.07 25.05
C SER A 35 -13.22 -19.51 25.39
N LYS A 36 -14.27 -20.05 24.75
CA LYS A 36 -14.70 -21.45 24.93
C LYS A 36 -13.67 -22.46 24.43
N SER A 37 -13.03 -22.19 23.29
CA SER A 37 -12.04 -23.09 22.68
C SER A 37 -10.72 -23.14 23.44
N GLU A 38 -10.22 -21.98 23.88
CA GLU A 38 -8.89 -21.82 24.49
C GLU A 38 -8.94 -21.77 26.02
N GLY A 39 -10.14 -21.86 26.61
CA GLY A 39 -10.33 -21.97 28.06
C GLY A 39 -9.96 -20.72 28.86
N PHE A 40 -10.13 -19.51 28.28
CA PHE A 40 -9.91 -18.25 29.01
C PHE A 40 -11.23 -17.57 29.36
N SER A 41 -11.27 -16.86 30.48
CA SER A 41 -12.44 -16.07 30.90
C SER A 41 -12.21 -14.59 30.62
N PHE A 42 -13.30 -13.87 30.35
CA PHE A 42 -13.30 -12.41 30.32
C PHE A 42 -13.34 -11.85 31.74
N HIS A 43 -12.69 -10.70 31.93
CA HIS A 43 -12.68 -9.96 33.19
C HIS A 43 -13.22 -8.55 32.98
N ASP A 44 -13.68 -7.94 34.07
CA ASP A 44 -14.03 -6.52 34.06
C ASP A 44 -12.84 -5.69 33.55
N LYS A 45 -13.12 -4.76 32.63
CA LYS A 45 -12.15 -3.90 31.93
C LYS A 45 -11.25 -4.59 30.90
N ASP A 46 -11.55 -5.82 30.49
CA ASP A 46 -10.96 -6.37 29.27
C ASP A 46 -11.32 -5.50 28.05
N VAL A 47 -10.36 -5.33 27.14
CA VAL A 47 -10.51 -4.48 25.95
C VAL A 47 -10.53 -5.36 24.70
N ILE A 48 -11.57 -5.18 23.87
CA ILE A 48 -11.67 -5.81 22.55
C ILE A 48 -11.24 -4.79 21.51
N GLY A 49 -10.11 -5.06 20.84
CA GLY A 49 -9.63 -4.27 19.71
C GLY A 49 -10.16 -4.81 18.39
N VAL A 50 -10.71 -3.93 17.55
CA VAL A 50 -11.10 -4.24 16.18
C VAL A 50 -10.36 -3.28 15.25
N THR A 51 -9.66 -3.82 14.25
CA THR A 51 -8.95 -3.00 13.27
C THR A 51 -9.96 -2.18 12.47
N GLU A 52 -9.67 -0.88 12.28
CA GLU A 52 -10.53 0.03 11.49
C GLU A 52 -10.87 -0.52 10.11
N ALA A 53 -9.90 -1.15 9.44
CA ALA A 53 -10.12 -1.77 8.14
C ALA A 53 -11.31 -2.74 8.14
N VAL A 54 -11.50 -3.54 9.20
CA VAL A 54 -12.64 -4.46 9.32
C VAL A 54 -13.96 -3.70 9.33
N VAL A 55 -14.02 -2.61 10.08
CA VAL A 55 -15.21 -1.74 10.16
C VAL A 55 -15.49 -1.10 8.79
N ALA A 56 -14.46 -0.56 8.14
CA ALA A 56 -14.58 0.05 6.82
C ALA A 56 -15.10 -0.95 5.77
N ARG A 57 -14.63 -2.20 5.79
CA ARG A 57 -15.12 -3.25 4.87
C ARG A 57 -16.61 -3.53 5.06
N ALA A 58 -17.07 -3.69 6.29
CA ALA A 58 -18.47 -3.95 6.58
C ALA A 58 -19.38 -2.76 6.22
N GLN A 59 -18.87 -1.54 6.35
CA GLN A 59 -19.59 -0.34 5.97
C GLN A 59 -19.58 -0.05 4.46
N GLY A 60 -18.83 -0.83 3.66
CA GLY A 60 -18.61 -0.49 2.25
C GLY A 60 -17.87 0.85 2.07
N ASN A 61 -17.14 1.30 3.11
CA ASN A 61 -16.55 2.62 3.17
C ASN A 61 -15.20 2.64 2.44
N TYR A 62 -15.26 2.65 1.11
CA TYR A 62 -14.09 2.72 0.24
C TYR A 62 -14.11 3.99 -0.61
N ALA A 63 -12.95 4.62 -0.77
CA ALA A 63 -12.77 5.64 -1.79
C ALA A 63 -12.58 4.98 -3.16
N THR A 64 -13.39 5.36 -4.14
CA THR A 64 -13.23 4.90 -5.52
C THR A 64 -12.16 5.70 -6.26
N VAL A 65 -11.70 5.19 -7.40
CA VAL A 65 -10.81 5.93 -8.32
C VAL A 65 -11.43 7.27 -8.73
N ALA A 66 -12.75 7.31 -8.92
CA ALA A 66 -13.47 8.52 -9.29
C ALA A 66 -13.50 9.55 -8.15
N ASP A 67 -13.66 9.10 -6.90
CA ASP A 67 -13.60 9.98 -5.73
C ASP A 67 -12.23 10.63 -5.59
N ILE A 68 -11.16 9.83 -5.74
CA ILE A 68 -9.77 10.33 -5.71
C ILE A 68 -9.53 11.31 -6.85
N ALA A 69 -9.95 10.98 -8.07
CA ALA A 69 -9.77 11.85 -9.24
C ALA A 69 -10.48 13.20 -9.08
N LYS A 70 -11.71 13.18 -8.55
CA LYS A 70 -12.48 14.39 -8.27
C LYS A 70 -11.77 15.26 -7.22
N ASP A 71 -11.35 14.68 -6.10
CA ASP A 71 -10.67 15.38 -5.02
C ASP A 71 -9.33 16.00 -5.48
N VAL A 72 -8.56 15.26 -6.28
CA VAL A 72 -7.31 15.75 -6.88
C VAL A 72 -7.58 16.91 -7.84
N LYS A 73 -8.60 16.81 -8.69
CA LYS A 73 -8.98 17.90 -9.61
C LYS A 73 -9.41 19.16 -8.85
N GLU A 74 -10.20 19.01 -7.79
CA GLU A 74 -10.64 20.13 -6.94
C GLU A 74 -9.46 20.84 -6.26
N LYS A 75 -8.45 20.08 -5.81
CA LYS A 75 -7.28 20.63 -5.13
C LYS A 75 -6.27 21.27 -6.07
N PHE A 76 -6.02 20.68 -7.23
CA PHE A 76 -4.89 21.03 -8.09
C PHE A 76 -5.29 21.69 -9.41
N GLY A 77 -6.54 21.52 -9.86
CA GLY A 77 -7.02 22.03 -11.15
C GLY A 77 -6.13 21.55 -12.29
N ASP A 78 -5.64 22.51 -13.09
CA ASP A 78 -4.79 22.24 -14.26
C ASP A 78 -3.29 22.27 -13.96
N LYS A 79 -2.88 22.38 -12.70
CA LYS A 79 -1.46 22.40 -12.32
C LYS A 79 -0.79 21.07 -12.63
N THR A 80 0.51 21.13 -12.90
CA THR A 80 1.35 19.93 -12.95
C THR A 80 1.65 19.46 -11.53
N VAL A 81 1.40 18.18 -11.25
CA VAL A 81 1.64 17.58 -9.93
C VAL A 81 2.76 16.57 -10.02
N GLY A 82 3.71 16.65 -9.07
CA GLY A 82 4.76 15.66 -8.88
C GLY A 82 4.33 14.58 -7.90
N VAL A 83 4.50 13.31 -8.27
CA VAL A 83 4.39 12.16 -7.37
C VAL A 83 5.80 11.61 -7.17
N ILE A 84 6.33 11.78 -5.96
CA ILE A 84 7.75 11.59 -5.67
C ILE A 84 7.94 10.38 -4.75
N PHE A 85 8.83 9.48 -5.16
CA PHE A 85 9.22 8.26 -4.45
C PHE A 85 8.04 7.46 -3.88
N PRO A 86 7.01 7.14 -4.69
CA PRO A 86 5.93 6.31 -4.20
C PRO A 86 6.40 4.87 -4.01
N ILE A 87 5.69 4.15 -3.15
CA ILE A 87 5.93 2.72 -2.96
C ILE A 87 5.68 1.94 -4.26
N LEU A 88 6.56 1.00 -4.60
CA LEU A 88 6.40 0.16 -5.78
C LEU A 88 5.45 -1.00 -5.50
N SER A 89 4.15 -0.74 -5.68
CA SER A 89 3.10 -1.72 -5.40
C SER A 89 1.97 -1.73 -6.42
N ARG A 90 1.72 -2.90 -7.01
CA ARG A 90 0.49 -3.19 -7.77
C ARG A 90 -0.76 -3.12 -6.92
N ASN A 91 -0.67 -3.57 -5.66
CA ASN A 91 -1.84 -3.80 -4.82
C ASN A 91 -2.21 -2.61 -3.94
N ARG A 92 -1.21 -1.81 -3.54
CA ARG A 92 -1.42 -0.68 -2.61
C ARG A 92 -1.42 0.66 -3.32
N PHE A 93 -0.47 0.89 -4.23
CA PHE A 93 -0.27 2.22 -4.79
C PHE A 93 -0.87 2.40 -6.17
N ALA A 94 -0.87 1.36 -7.02
CA ALA A 94 -1.38 1.48 -8.39
C ALA A 94 -2.80 2.03 -8.44
N ILE A 95 -3.73 1.55 -7.61
CA ILE A 95 -5.10 2.07 -7.61
C ILE A 95 -5.18 3.55 -7.22
N CYS A 96 -4.34 3.99 -6.29
CA CYS A 96 -4.22 5.39 -5.88
C CYS A 96 -3.62 6.23 -7.02
N LEU A 97 -2.54 5.77 -7.65
CA LEU A 97 -1.91 6.43 -8.79
C LEU A 97 -2.89 6.60 -9.94
N LYS A 98 -3.72 5.59 -10.22
CA LYS A 98 -4.77 5.69 -11.24
C LYS A 98 -5.75 6.82 -10.93
N GLY A 99 -6.23 6.90 -9.69
CA GLY A 99 -7.11 7.98 -9.24
C GLY A 99 -6.45 9.36 -9.37
N ILE A 100 -5.20 9.47 -8.92
CA ILE A 100 -4.42 10.71 -9.01
C ILE A 100 -4.24 11.15 -10.47
N ALA A 101 -3.76 10.25 -11.33
CA ALA A 101 -3.52 10.53 -12.74
C ALA A 101 -4.82 10.93 -13.47
N SER A 102 -5.93 10.26 -13.17
CA SER A 102 -7.24 10.56 -13.77
C SER A 102 -7.77 11.97 -13.42
N GLY A 103 -7.32 12.54 -12.30
CA GLY A 103 -7.70 13.89 -11.85
C GLY A 103 -6.85 15.02 -12.42
N LEU A 104 -5.77 14.71 -13.14
CA LEU A 104 -4.74 15.68 -13.52
C LEU A 104 -4.58 15.79 -15.04
N LYS A 105 -4.24 16.99 -15.51
CA LYS A 105 -3.81 17.19 -16.90
C LYS A 105 -2.37 16.76 -17.15
N LYS A 106 -1.50 16.94 -16.14
CA LYS A 106 -0.09 16.57 -16.23
C LYS A 106 0.43 16.11 -14.87
N ILE A 107 1.06 14.94 -14.88
CA ILE A 107 1.72 14.34 -13.74
C ILE A 107 3.20 14.13 -14.06
N VAL A 108 4.07 14.34 -13.07
CA VAL A 108 5.48 13.96 -13.12
C VAL A 108 5.69 12.89 -12.06
N LEU A 109 6.00 11.66 -12.48
CA LEU A 109 6.29 10.56 -11.58
C LEU A 109 7.81 10.42 -11.43
N MET A 110 8.32 10.53 -10.20
CA MET A 110 9.72 10.33 -9.87
C MET A 110 9.87 9.08 -9.02
N LEU A 111 10.54 8.07 -9.58
CA LEU A 111 10.85 6.83 -8.87
C LEU A 111 12.27 6.91 -8.30
N SER A 112 12.52 6.15 -7.24
CA SER A 112 13.88 5.95 -6.73
C SER A 112 14.62 4.92 -7.59
N TYR A 113 15.92 5.14 -7.78
CA TYR A 113 16.84 4.17 -8.35
C TYR A 113 18.19 4.26 -7.59
N PRO A 114 18.99 3.18 -7.52
CA PRO A 114 18.79 1.87 -8.17
C PRO A 114 17.75 0.99 -7.49
N SER A 115 17.25 1.38 -6.31
CA SER A 115 16.37 0.56 -5.48
C SER A 115 15.00 1.18 -5.28
N ASP A 116 14.03 0.33 -4.94
CA ASP A 116 12.71 0.73 -4.47
C ASP A 116 12.74 1.42 -3.09
N GLU A 117 11.57 1.77 -2.56
CA GLU A 117 11.43 2.50 -1.30
C GLU A 117 11.92 1.74 -0.05
N VAL A 118 12.12 0.42 -0.15
CA VAL A 118 12.59 -0.44 0.95
C VAL A 118 13.99 -1.01 0.69
N GLY A 119 14.65 -0.58 -0.38
CA GLY A 119 16.04 -0.97 -0.70
C GLY A 119 16.18 -2.19 -1.59
N ASN A 120 15.10 -2.71 -2.20
CA ASN A 120 15.22 -3.76 -3.21
C ASN A 120 15.75 -3.19 -4.51
N HIS A 121 16.89 -3.69 -4.96
CA HIS A 121 17.52 -3.23 -6.20
C HIS A 121 16.68 -3.62 -7.42
N LEU A 122 16.32 -2.61 -8.22
CA LEU A 122 15.82 -2.76 -9.60
C LEU A 122 16.98 -2.87 -10.59
N VAL A 123 18.07 -2.17 -10.30
CA VAL A 123 19.32 -2.15 -11.08
C VAL A 123 20.47 -2.55 -10.16
N SER A 124 21.41 -3.35 -10.66
CA SER A 124 22.59 -3.75 -9.88
C SER A 124 23.56 -2.58 -9.76
N LEU A 125 24.43 -2.60 -8.74
CA LEU A 125 25.49 -1.60 -8.63
C LEU A 125 26.51 -1.74 -9.77
N ASP A 126 26.79 -2.97 -10.21
CA ASP A 126 27.67 -3.21 -11.37
C ASP A 126 27.11 -2.58 -12.66
N ASP A 127 25.79 -2.61 -12.87
CA ASP A 127 25.15 -1.94 -14.02
C ASP A 127 25.33 -0.41 -13.93
N LEU A 128 25.32 0.18 -12.73
CA LEU A 128 25.59 1.61 -12.54
C LEU A 128 27.04 1.95 -12.85
N ASP A 129 27.98 1.17 -12.31
CA ASP A 129 29.42 1.37 -12.50
C ASP A 129 29.81 1.23 -13.97
N ALA A 130 29.28 0.20 -14.66
CA ALA A 130 29.51 -0.03 -16.08
C ALA A 130 29.02 1.12 -16.97
N ASN A 131 27.99 1.85 -16.52
CA ASN A 131 27.43 2.99 -17.22
C ASN A 131 27.89 4.35 -16.66
N ASN A 132 28.80 4.35 -15.66
CA ASN A 132 29.30 5.53 -14.97
C ASN A 132 28.16 6.44 -14.45
N ILE A 133 27.12 5.84 -13.85
CA ILE A 133 25.97 6.54 -13.28
C ILE A 133 26.13 6.68 -11.77
N ASN A 134 26.00 7.90 -11.27
CA ASN A 134 25.93 8.19 -9.84
C ASN A 134 24.46 8.31 -9.40
N PRO A 135 23.91 7.33 -8.66
CA PRO A 135 22.50 7.34 -8.28
C PRO A 135 22.13 8.44 -7.26
N TRP A 136 23.13 9.13 -6.69
CA TRP A 136 22.91 10.22 -5.71
C TRP A 136 22.82 11.60 -6.35
N THR A 137 23.31 11.76 -7.58
CA THR A 137 23.36 13.06 -8.26
C THR A 137 22.65 13.05 -9.60
N ASP A 138 22.65 11.91 -10.28
CA ASP A 138 22.15 11.82 -11.62
C ASP A 138 20.63 11.60 -11.60
N VAL A 139 19.94 12.16 -12.59
CA VAL A 139 18.51 12.01 -12.77
C VAL A 139 18.29 11.52 -14.18
N LEU A 140 17.64 10.36 -14.30
CA LEU A 140 17.37 9.72 -15.58
C LEU A 140 15.91 9.95 -15.95
N ASP A 141 15.68 10.35 -17.20
CA ASP A 141 14.36 10.20 -17.79
C ASP A 141 14.11 8.73 -18.19
N GLU A 142 12.86 8.42 -18.53
CA GLU A 142 12.48 7.06 -18.88
C GLU A 142 13.33 6.52 -20.05
N LYS A 143 13.53 7.33 -21.10
CA LYS A 143 14.29 6.93 -22.28
C LYS A 143 15.72 6.54 -21.91
N THR A 144 16.41 7.39 -21.14
CA THR A 144 17.78 7.14 -20.71
C THR A 144 17.86 5.92 -19.81
N TYR A 145 16.91 5.75 -18.88
CA TYR A 145 16.82 4.53 -18.05
C TYR A 145 16.67 3.26 -18.90
N ARG A 146 15.82 3.30 -19.94
CA ARG A 146 15.62 2.17 -20.87
C ARG A 146 16.85 1.89 -21.72
N ASP A 147 17.52 2.93 -22.23
CA ASP A 147 18.72 2.77 -23.05
C ASP A 147 19.88 2.17 -22.24
N LEU A 148 20.01 2.54 -20.96
CA LEU A 148 21.07 2.04 -20.08
C LEU A 148 20.79 0.66 -19.49
N PHE A 149 19.56 0.41 -19.02
CA PHE A 149 19.24 -0.76 -18.19
C PHE A 149 18.18 -1.68 -18.81
N GLY A 150 17.51 -1.25 -19.88
CA GLY A 150 16.44 -2.00 -20.53
C GLY A 150 15.17 -2.13 -19.67
N TYR A 151 14.57 -3.31 -19.71
CA TYR A 151 13.32 -3.63 -19.01
C TYR A 151 13.62 -4.47 -17.77
N LYS A 152 13.71 -3.79 -16.61
CA LYS A 152 14.03 -4.42 -15.33
C LYS A 152 12.74 -4.71 -14.56
N LYS A 153 12.52 -5.99 -14.27
CA LYS A 153 11.44 -6.44 -13.40
C LYS A 153 11.90 -6.47 -11.96
N HIS A 154 11.05 -6.00 -11.05
CA HIS A 154 11.30 -6.07 -9.62
C HIS A 154 11.39 -7.53 -9.15
N THR A 155 12.45 -7.86 -8.42
CA THR A 155 12.88 -9.23 -8.07
C THR A 155 11.77 -10.08 -7.44
N PHE A 156 10.97 -9.49 -6.55
CA PHE A 156 9.94 -10.25 -5.80
C PHE A 156 8.57 -10.26 -6.49
N THR A 157 8.26 -9.25 -7.30
CA THR A 157 6.91 -9.09 -7.86
C THR A 157 6.84 -9.46 -9.33
N GLY A 158 7.98 -9.49 -10.03
CA GLY A 158 8.08 -9.75 -11.46
C GLY A 158 7.54 -8.61 -12.34
N VAL A 159 7.35 -7.42 -11.77
CA VAL A 159 6.73 -6.27 -12.44
C VAL A 159 7.80 -5.28 -12.86
N ASP A 160 7.76 -4.82 -14.11
CA ASP A 160 8.47 -3.61 -14.53
C ASP A 160 7.62 -2.42 -14.11
N TYR A 161 7.96 -1.79 -12.98
CA TYR A 161 7.15 -0.71 -12.42
C TYR A 161 7.25 0.60 -13.22
N VAL A 162 8.32 0.80 -13.97
CA VAL A 162 8.46 1.97 -14.85
C VAL A 162 7.42 1.87 -15.97
N GLU A 163 7.30 0.71 -16.62
CA GLU A 163 6.29 0.46 -17.66
C GLU A 163 4.89 0.44 -17.06
N TYR A 164 4.69 -0.33 -16.00
CA TYR A 164 3.37 -0.51 -15.40
C TYR A 164 2.75 0.82 -14.93
N TYR A 165 3.54 1.72 -14.33
CA TYR A 165 3.04 3.02 -13.90
C TYR A 165 2.87 4.01 -15.04
N ARG A 166 3.73 3.97 -16.06
CA ARG A 166 3.55 4.75 -17.28
C ARG A 166 2.22 4.41 -17.95
N ASP A 167 1.99 3.13 -18.20
CA ASP A 167 0.77 2.66 -18.86
C ASP A 167 -0.48 3.07 -18.08
N LEU A 168 -0.43 2.92 -16.75
CA LEU A 168 -1.51 3.33 -15.86
C LEU A 168 -1.81 4.82 -15.89
N ILE A 169 -0.78 5.67 -16.03
CA ILE A 169 -0.95 7.12 -16.15
C ILE A 169 -1.55 7.50 -17.51
N THR A 170 -1.24 6.75 -18.56
CA THR A 170 -1.68 7.04 -19.94
C THR A 170 -2.97 6.33 -20.36
N SER A 171 -3.51 5.43 -19.53
CA SER A 171 -4.70 4.62 -19.82
C SER A 171 -6.01 5.41 -19.75
#